data_AF-A0A7S0LPW2-F1
#
_entry.id   AF-A0A7S0LPW2-F1
#
_cell.length_a   1.000
_cell.length_b   1.000
_cell.length_c   1.000
_cell.angle_alpha   90.00
_cell.angle_beta   90.00
_cell.angle_gamma   90.00
#
_symmetry.space_group_name_H-M   'P 1'
#
loop_
_entity.id
_entity.type
_entity.pdbx_description
1 polymer ?
#
loop_
_entity_poly.entity_id
_entity_poly.type
_entity_poly.pdbx_seq_one_letter_code
_entity_poly.pdbx_strand_id
1 'polypeptide(L)'
;GGEVVAKAKLTKRDVTAEFAHLPLVSHPYGARLLKRLVQAQPFFAGELCSELSGSLKQWAFQGGGWLVLALLECESTSATVVSELSADVAAISSSDALGCRSLADALAKVQASVSVTGKEEQKSTKVAKKRKAPK
;
A
#
# COMPACT_ATOMS: atom_id res chain seq x y z
N GLY A 1 -1.42 4.35 62.71
CA GLY A 1 -0.18 3.94 62.04
C GLY A 1 -0.32 4.32 60.59
N GLY A 2 0.53 5.22 60.11
CA GLY A 2 0.41 5.87 58.80
C GLY A 2 0.70 4.92 57.65
N GLU A 3 -0.28 4.78 56.77
CA GLU A 3 -0.18 4.09 55.49
C GLU A 3 0.56 5.00 54.52
N VAL A 4 1.85 4.72 54.33
CA VAL A 4 2.73 5.53 53.50
C VAL A 4 2.52 5.15 52.04
N VAL A 5 1.82 6.05 51.34
CA VAL A 5 1.81 6.29 49.90
C VAL A 5 3.00 5.62 49.18
N ALA A 6 2.74 4.51 48.50
CA ALA A 6 3.66 3.90 47.56
C ALA A 6 3.83 4.86 46.37
N LYS A 7 4.88 5.70 46.44
CA LYS A 7 5.37 6.51 45.31
C LYS A 7 5.65 5.59 44.13
N ALA A 8 4.79 5.66 43.11
CA ALA A 8 5.06 5.14 41.78
C ALA A 8 6.30 5.83 41.20
N LYS A 9 7.48 5.24 41.40
CA LYS A 9 8.64 5.51 40.56
C LYS A 9 8.38 4.82 39.22
N LEU A 10 7.83 5.59 38.28
CA LEU A 10 7.81 5.28 36.86
C LEU A 10 9.27 5.19 36.40
N THR A 11 9.87 4.02 36.59
CA THR A 11 11.16 3.67 36.01
C THR A 11 10.94 3.60 34.51
N LYS A 12 11.78 4.27 33.74
CA LYS A 12 11.96 4.08 32.29
C LYS A 12 12.34 2.61 32.06
N ARG A 13 11.40 1.69 32.22
CA ARG A 13 11.58 0.29 31.86
C ARG A 13 11.42 0.24 30.35
N ASP A 14 12.54 0.01 29.69
CA ASP A 14 12.65 -0.69 28.41
C ASP A 14 11.38 -0.74 27.57
N VAL A 15 11.04 0.38 26.93
CA VAL A 15 10.07 0.41 25.82
C VAL A 15 10.48 -0.58 24.72
N THR A 16 11.76 -0.96 24.67
CA THR A 16 12.37 -1.97 23.81
C THR A 16 11.98 -3.42 24.16
N ALA A 17 11.72 -3.75 25.42
CA ALA A 17 11.41 -5.12 25.83
C ALA A 17 9.96 -5.53 25.48
N GLU A 18 9.03 -4.57 25.46
CA GLU A 18 7.62 -4.85 25.17
C GLU A 18 7.35 -5.25 23.72
N PHE A 19 8.27 -4.96 22.80
CA PHE A 19 8.07 -5.22 21.38
C PHE A 19 9.08 -6.20 20.76
N ALA A 20 10.08 -6.66 21.52
CA ALA A 20 11.14 -7.54 21.01
C ALA A 20 10.64 -8.88 20.45
N HIS A 21 9.47 -9.34 20.89
CA HIS A 21 8.84 -10.59 20.43
C HIS A 21 7.88 -10.38 19.26
N LEU A 22 7.61 -9.14 18.85
CA LEU A 22 6.69 -8.85 17.76
C LEU A 22 7.39 -9.03 16.39
N PRO A 23 6.68 -9.62 15.41
CA PRO A 23 7.11 -9.59 14.02
C PRO A 23 7.45 -8.17 13.54
N LEU A 24 8.44 -8.03 12.65
CA LEU A 24 8.88 -6.75 12.11
C LEU A 24 7.73 -5.89 11.56
N VAL A 25 6.70 -6.51 10.97
CA VAL A 25 5.54 -5.82 10.39
C VAL A 25 4.56 -5.25 11.41
N SER A 26 4.43 -5.89 12.57
CA SER A 26 3.59 -5.41 13.67
C SER A 26 4.37 -4.54 14.66
N HIS A 27 5.70 -4.56 14.56
CA HIS A 27 6.58 -3.68 15.33
C HIS A 27 6.47 -2.23 14.82
N PRO A 28 6.16 -1.24 15.67
CA PRO A 28 5.91 0.15 15.25
C PRO A 28 7.12 0.78 14.53
N TYR A 29 8.33 0.39 14.92
CA TYR A 29 9.57 0.83 14.26
C TYR A 29 9.99 -0.08 13.10
N GLY A 30 9.61 -1.37 13.13
CA GLY A 30 10.00 -2.34 12.10
C GLY A 30 9.28 -2.07 10.79
N ALA A 31 7.97 -1.87 10.84
CA ALA A 31 7.16 -1.50 9.68
C ALA A 31 7.62 -0.16 9.07
N ARG A 32 7.99 0.80 9.93
CA ARG A 32 8.51 2.10 9.47
C ARG A 32 9.88 1.97 8.81
N LEU A 33 10.77 1.13 9.35
CA LEU A 33 12.07 0.84 8.74
C LEU A 33 11.88 0.16 7.37
N LEU A 34 11.06 -0.88 7.29
CA LEU A 34 10.77 -1.58 6.04
C LEU A 34 10.19 -0.63 4.99
N LYS A 35 9.24 0.24 5.39
CA LYS A 35 8.71 1.28 4.50
C LYS A 35 9.83 2.17 3.95
N ARG A 36 10.75 2.63 4.81
CA ARG A 36 11.87 3.50 4.39
C ARG A 36 12.84 2.76 3.46
N LEU A 37 13.09 1.48 3.70
CA LEU A 37 13.93 0.65 2.83
C LEU A 37 13.31 0.48 1.45
N VAL A 38 12.02 0.17 1.38
CA VAL A 38 11.26 0.10 0.10
C VAL A 38 11.34 1.42 -0.66
N GLN A 39 11.14 2.55 0.02
CA GLN A 39 11.20 3.88 -0.60
C GLN A 39 12.62 4.27 -1.04
N ALA A 40 13.65 3.80 -0.35
CA ALA A 40 15.04 4.15 -0.66
C ALA A 40 15.68 3.21 -1.70
N GLN A 41 15.22 1.96 -1.79
CA GLN A 41 15.86 0.91 -2.57
C GLN A 41 14.80 0.14 -3.39
N PRO A 42 14.60 0.49 -4.68
CA PRO A 42 13.63 -0.19 -5.55
C PRO A 42 13.92 -1.68 -5.72
N PHE A 43 15.19 -2.08 -5.71
CA PHE A 43 15.60 -3.48 -5.74
C PHE A 43 15.09 -4.26 -4.52
N PHE A 44 15.20 -3.67 -3.32
CA PHE A 44 14.67 -4.26 -2.09
C PHE A 44 13.14 -4.39 -2.14
N ALA A 45 12.45 -3.41 -2.72
CA ALA A 45 11.01 -3.48 -2.94
C ALA A 45 10.63 -4.70 -3.78
N GLY A 46 11.36 -4.94 -4.89
CA GLY A 46 11.18 -6.10 -5.76
C GLY A 46 11.32 -7.43 -5.01
N GLU A 47 12.47 -7.65 -4.37
CA GLU A 47 12.75 -8.86 -3.58
C GLU A 47 11.71 -9.09 -2.48
N LEU A 48 11.38 -8.03 -1.73
CA LEU A 48 10.37 -8.11 -0.67
C LEU A 48 8.99 -8.43 -1.23
N CYS A 49 8.60 -7.85 -2.37
CA CYS A 49 7.31 -8.13 -2.99
C CYS A 49 7.22 -9.58 -3.50
N SER A 50 8.32 -10.14 -4.01
CA SER A 50 8.39 -11.55 -4.41
C SER A 50 8.23 -12.48 -3.21
N GLU A 51 8.94 -12.20 -2.10
CA GLU A 51 8.84 -12.98 -0.86
C GLU A 51 7.44 -12.91 -0.24
N LEU A 52 6.79 -11.74 -0.31
CA LEU A 52 5.47 -11.50 0.27
C LEU A 52 4.31 -11.88 -0.64
N SER A 53 4.58 -12.32 -1.88
CA SER A 53 3.55 -12.66 -2.85
C SER A 53 2.59 -13.73 -2.29
N GLY A 54 1.29 -13.47 -2.42
CA GLY A 54 0.23 -14.30 -1.85
C GLY A 54 -0.08 -14.04 -0.36
N SER A 55 0.63 -13.14 0.30
CA SER A 55 0.42 -12.79 1.72
C SER A 55 0.28 -11.29 1.99
N LEU A 56 0.24 -10.45 0.95
CA LEU A 56 0.20 -8.98 1.08
C LEU A 56 -1.04 -8.52 1.85
N LYS A 57 -2.17 -9.20 1.67
CA LYS A 57 -3.41 -8.95 2.42
C LYS A 57 -3.17 -9.11 3.92
N GLN A 58 -2.64 -10.25 4.33
CA GLN A 58 -2.37 -10.55 5.74
C GLN A 58 -1.42 -9.52 6.35
N TRP A 59 -0.37 -9.16 5.61
CA TRP A 59 0.57 -8.13 6.02
C TRP A 59 -0.08 -6.76 6.21
N ALA A 60 -1.00 -6.36 5.31
CA ALA A 60 -1.75 -5.12 5.46
C ALA A 60 -2.54 -5.09 6.78
N PHE A 61 -3.26 -6.18 7.10
CA PHE A 61 -4.05 -6.29 8.34
C PHE A 61 -3.22 -6.41 9.62
N GLN A 62 -1.98 -6.90 9.55
CA GLN A 62 -1.08 -7.04 10.71
C GLN A 62 -0.33 -5.75 11.09
N GLY A 63 -0.72 -4.60 10.52
CA GLY A 63 -0.06 -3.30 10.75
C GLY A 63 0.90 -2.89 9.64
N GLY A 64 1.09 -3.75 8.64
CA GLY A 64 1.91 -3.50 7.46
C GLY A 64 1.24 -2.69 6.36
N GLY A 65 0.03 -2.15 6.57
CA GLY A 65 -0.69 -1.39 5.54
C GLY A 65 0.15 -0.26 4.92
N TRP A 66 0.98 0.42 5.72
CA TRP A 66 1.89 1.46 5.23
C TRP A 66 3.08 0.94 4.41
N LEU A 67 3.52 -0.29 4.68
CA LEU A 67 4.56 -0.96 3.89
C LEU A 67 4.00 -1.40 2.55
N VAL A 68 2.83 -2.03 2.55
CA VAL A 68 2.13 -2.46 1.33
C VAL A 68 1.77 -1.25 0.46
N LEU A 69 1.38 -0.12 1.06
CA LEU A 69 1.21 1.14 0.34
C LEU A 69 2.51 1.60 -0.34
N ALA A 70 3.66 1.51 0.33
CA ALA A 70 4.94 1.88 -0.28
C ALA A 70 5.35 0.92 -1.41
N LEU A 71 5.00 -0.36 -1.33
CA LEU A 71 5.17 -1.31 -2.45
C LEU A 71 4.23 -0.97 -3.61
N LEU A 72 3.02 -0.49 -3.33
CA LEU A 72 2.10 -0.01 -4.37
C LEU A 72 2.61 1.26 -5.07
N GLU A 73 3.23 2.17 -4.31
CA GLU A 73 3.84 3.40 -4.84
C GLU A 73 5.11 3.15 -5.66
N CYS A 74 5.73 1.97 -5.51
CA CYS A 74 6.93 1.61 -6.26
C CYS A 74 6.56 1.01 -7.63
N GLU A 75 7.09 1.59 -8.70
CA GLU A 75 6.75 1.23 -10.09
C GLU A 75 6.96 -0.27 -10.38
N SER A 76 8.08 -0.84 -9.91
CA SER A 76 8.46 -2.24 -10.16
C SER A 76 7.54 -3.27 -9.49
N THR A 77 6.84 -2.90 -8.42
CA THR A 77 6.01 -3.81 -7.62
C THR A 77 4.52 -3.52 -7.69
N SER A 78 4.16 -2.30 -8.14
CA SER A 78 2.78 -1.81 -8.23
C SER A 78 1.82 -2.80 -8.90
N ALA A 79 2.21 -3.39 -10.04
CA ALA A 79 1.38 -4.33 -10.79
C ALA A 79 1.05 -5.60 -9.99
N THR A 80 2.04 -6.17 -9.29
CA THR A 80 1.87 -7.36 -8.45
C THR A 80 0.95 -7.06 -7.28
N VAL A 81 1.16 -5.93 -6.60
CA VAL A 81 0.33 -5.51 -5.45
C VAL A 81 -1.13 -5.28 -5.88
N VAL A 82 -1.36 -4.62 -7.02
CA VAL A 82 -2.70 -4.42 -7.57
C VAL A 82 -3.36 -5.75 -7.91
N SER A 83 -2.63 -6.64 -8.59
CA SER A 83 -3.14 -7.96 -8.97
C SER A 83 -3.61 -8.75 -7.75
N GLU A 84 -2.82 -8.76 -6.67
CA GLU A 84 -3.12 -9.54 -5.47
C GLU A 84 -4.24 -8.93 -4.63
N LEU A 85 -4.25 -7.61 -4.45
CA LEU A 85 -5.17 -6.94 -3.52
C LEU A 85 -6.46 -6.44 -4.16
N SER A 86 -6.57 -6.49 -5.49
CA SER A 86 -7.75 -5.99 -6.23
C SER A 86 -9.06 -6.63 -5.78
N ALA A 87 -9.04 -7.93 -5.47
CA ALA A 87 -10.21 -8.68 -5.01
C ALA A 87 -10.59 -8.34 -3.55
N ASP A 88 -9.65 -7.80 -2.77
CA ASP A 88 -9.78 -7.60 -1.33
C ASP A 88 -9.94 -6.12 -0.93
N VAL A 89 -10.04 -5.19 -1.89
CA VAL A 89 -10.16 -3.74 -1.62
C VAL A 89 -11.30 -3.44 -0.64
N ALA A 90 -12.45 -4.10 -0.78
CA ALA A 90 -13.59 -3.91 0.13
C ALA A 90 -13.24 -4.32 1.58
N ALA A 91 -12.58 -5.47 1.77
CA ALA A 91 -12.14 -5.95 3.08
C ALA A 91 -11.04 -5.06 3.69
N ILE A 92 -10.14 -4.53 2.87
CA ILE A 92 -9.08 -3.61 3.33
C ILE A 92 -9.70 -2.27 3.75
N SER A 93 -10.68 -1.77 3.00
CA SER A 93 -11.35 -0.49 3.27
C SER A 93 -12.18 -0.49 4.57
N SER A 94 -12.71 -1.65 4.97
CA SER A 94 -13.48 -1.81 6.21
C SER A 94 -12.60 -1.96 7.45
N SER A 95 -11.27 -1.98 7.31
CA SER A 95 -10.35 -2.07 8.43
C SER A 95 -10.23 -0.72 9.17
N ASP A 96 -10.21 -0.77 10.51
CA ASP A 96 -9.98 0.42 11.34
C ASP A 96 -8.56 1.00 11.20
N ALA A 97 -7.61 0.17 10.75
CA ALA A 97 -6.23 0.57 10.57
C ALA A 97 -6.11 1.66 9.50
N LEU A 98 -5.55 2.83 9.88
CA LEU A 98 -5.34 3.95 8.97
C LEU A 98 -4.53 3.55 7.72
N GLY A 99 -3.50 2.69 7.89
CA GLY A 99 -2.69 2.20 6.78
C GLY A 99 -3.49 1.39 5.77
N CYS A 100 -4.47 0.60 6.21
CA CYS A 100 -5.36 -0.15 5.32
C CYS A 100 -6.30 0.79 4.55
N ARG A 101 -6.89 1.79 5.21
CA ARG A 101 -7.76 2.77 4.53
C ARG A 101 -7.00 3.56 3.46
N SER A 102 -5.80 4.05 3.79
CA SER A 102 -4.96 4.73 2.80
C SER A 102 -4.54 3.82 1.64
N LEU A 103 -4.28 2.53 1.91
CA LEU A 103 -4.00 1.54 0.88
C LEU A 103 -5.21 1.30 -0.04
N ALA A 104 -6.42 1.17 0.52
CA ALA A 104 -7.64 1.00 -0.25
C ALA A 104 -7.92 2.22 -1.16
N ASP A 105 -7.74 3.43 -0.64
CA ASP A 105 -7.88 4.66 -1.44
C ASP A 105 -6.85 4.73 -2.59
N ALA A 106 -5.60 4.34 -2.32
CA ALA A 106 -4.56 4.30 -3.34
C ALA A 106 -4.85 3.25 -4.42
N LEU A 107 -5.28 2.04 -4.03
CA LEU A 107 -5.69 0.99 -4.96
C LEU A 107 -6.85 1.44 -5.85
N ALA A 108 -7.87 2.09 -5.28
CA ALA A 108 -9.00 2.61 -6.04
C ALA A 108 -8.57 3.66 -7.08
N LYS A 109 -7.63 4.54 -6.75
CA LYS A 109 -7.07 5.53 -7.69
C LYS A 109 -6.31 4.89 -8.83
N VAL A 110 -5.47 3.89 -8.53
CA VAL A 110 -4.71 3.16 -9.55
C VAL A 110 -5.67 2.42 -10.50
N GLN A 111 -6.68 1.73 -9.97
CA GLN A 111 -7.70 1.05 -10.80
C GLN A 111 -8.52 2.02 -11.66
N ALA A 112 -8.85 3.20 -11.13
CA ALA A 112 -9.53 4.25 -11.88
C ALA A 112 -8.66 4.75 -13.05
N SER A 113 -7.35 4.92 -12.84
CA SER A 113 -6.43 5.36 -13.90
C SER A 113 -6.28 4.33 -15.03
N VAL A 114 -6.29 3.03 -14.71
CA VAL A 114 -6.27 1.95 -15.72
C VAL A 114 -7.56 1.90 -16.54
N SER A 115 -8.70 2.30 -15.95
CA SER A 115 -9.99 2.32 -16.64
C SER A 115 -10.19 3.52 -17.57
N VAL A 116 -9.38 4.59 -17.43
CA VAL A 116 -9.51 5.82 -18.25
C VAL A 116 -8.72 5.73 -19.55
N THR A 117 -7.67 4.91 -19.63
CA THR A 117 -6.88 4.72 -20.87
C THR A 117 -7.59 3.87 -21.94
N GLY A 118 -8.84 3.43 -21.68
CA GLY A 118 -9.68 2.69 -22.62
C GLY A 118 -10.73 3.53 -23.37
N LYS A 119 -10.76 4.86 -23.21
CA LYS A 119 -11.75 5.74 -23.86
C LYS A 119 -11.15 7.01 -24.47
N GLU A 120 -10.28 6.83 -25.45
CA GLU A 120 -9.90 7.86 -26.43
C GLU A 120 -9.38 7.08 -27.65
N GLU A 121 -9.78 7.23 -28.92
CA GLU A 121 -10.77 8.04 -29.61
C GLU A 121 -10.90 7.37 -30.99
N GLN A 122 -11.98 6.62 -31.25
CA GLN A 122 -12.30 6.15 -32.61
C GLN A 122 -13.49 6.95 -33.14
N LYS A 123 -13.27 8.26 -33.29
CA LYS A 123 -14.25 9.15 -33.91
C LYS A 123 -14.16 9.02 -35.43
N SER A 124 -15.04 8.17 -35.95
CA SER A 124 -15.47 8.13 -37.36
C SER A 124 -15.55 9.54 -37.96
N THR A 125 -14.77 9.81 -39.01
CA THR A 125 -15.08 10.87 -39.97
C THR A 125 -15.45 10.21 -41.30
N LYS A 126 -16.76 10.05 -41.50
CA LYS A 126 -17.36 9.56 -42.73
C LYS A 126 -17.63 10.75 -43.66
N VAL A 127 -16.91 10.77 -44.79
CA VAL A 127 -17.31 11.23 -46.14
C VAL A 127 -17.81 12.68 -46.30
N ALA A 128 -17.05 13.49 -47.06
CA ALA A 128 -17.60 14.54 -47.91
C ALA A 128 -16.97 14.50 -49.32
N LYS A 129 -17.73 13.92 -50.24
CA LYS A 129 -17.56 13.84 -51.69
C LYS A 129 -17.56 15.25 -52.31
N LYS A 130 -16.52 15.64 -53.06
CA LYS A 130 -16.65 16.64 -54.14
C LYS A 130 -15.74 16.33 -55.31
N ARG A 131 -16.40 16.02 -56.43
CA ARG A 131 -15.88 15.88 -57.81
C ARG A 131 -15.15 17.15 -58.24
N LYS A 132 -14.06 17.00 -59.01
CA LYS A 132 -13.88 17.52 -60.38
C LYS A 132 -12.46 17.25 -60.90
N ALA A 133 -12.37 16.46 -61.98
CA ALA A 133 -11.36 16.63 -63.03
C ALA A 133 -11.93 17.61 -64.08
N PRO A 134 -11.24 17.98 -65.18
CA PRO A 134 -9.81 17.91 -65.52
C PRO A 134 -9.27 19.28 -66.03
N LYS A 135 -7.96 19.35 -66.31
CA LYS A 135 -7.42 19.89 -67.57
C LYS A 135 -6.04 19.30 -67.82
#